data_AF-A0A5R8NCU8-F1
#
_entry.id   AF-A0A5R8NCU8-F1
#
_cell.length_a   1.000
_cell.length_b   1.000
_cell.length_c   1.000
_cell.angle_alpha   90.00
_cell.angle_beta   90.00
_cell.angle_gamma   90.00
#
_symmetry.space_group_name_H-M   'P 1'
#
loop_
_entity.id
_entity.type
_entity.pdbx_description
1 polymer ?
#
loop_
_entity_poly.entity_id
_entity_poly.type
_entity_poly.pdbx_seq_one_letter_code
_entity_poly.pdbx_strand_id
1 'polypeptide(L)' 'MVFTVTVDTGPLVAALVVRQYIVELDASAVVVPGFEHADSLRHVVTDLAALITPMQIYPRGYRWSPGGHGAEWSRP' A
#
# COMPACT_ATOMS: atom_id res chain seq x y z
N MET A 1 18.84 9.49 4.57
CA MET A 1 18.75 8.27 5.40
C MET A 1 17.46 7.58 4.99
N VAL A 2 17.54 6.56 4.12
CA VAL A 2 16.40 6.02 3.38
C VAL A 2 16.02 4.67 3.99
N PHE A 3 14.78 4.62 4.47
CA PHE A 3 13.94 3.57 5.05
C PHE A 3 14.51 2.13 5.11
N THR A 4 14.71 1.65 6.34
CA THR A 4 15.15 0.27 6.68
C THR A 4 14.01 -0.67 7.04
N VAL A 5 12.74 -0.27 6.87
CA VAL A 5 11.60 -1.11 7.25
C VAL A 5 11.12 -1.87 6.03
N THR A 6 11.59 -3.10 5.88
CA THR A 6 11.07 -4.03 4.87
C THR A 6 10.22 -5.10 5.54
N VAL A 7 9.17 -5.55 4.87
CA VAL A 7 8.45 -6.74 5.30
C VAL A 7 9.35 -7.95 5.05
N ASP A 8 9.95 -8.50 6.10
CA ASP A 8 10.84 -9.68 6.04
C ASP A 8 10.02 -10.98 5.91
N THR A 9 9.22 -11.05 4.85
CA THR A 9 8.34 -12.18 4.56
C THR A 9 8.01 -12.20 3.07
N GLY A 10 7.82 -13.40 2.52
CA GLY A 10 7.45 -13.56 1.11
C GLY A 10 6.17 -12.78 0.76
N PRO A 11 6.08 -12.14 -0.43
CA PRO A 11 4.97 -11.25 -0.79
C PRO A 11 3.58 -11.86 -0.63
N LEU A 12 3.44 -13.16 -0.93
CA LEU A 12 2.18 -13.87 -0.78
C LEU A 12 1.74 -13.99 0.67
N VAL A 13 2.66 -14.34 1.58
CA VAL A 13 2.35 -14.50 3.00
C VAL A 13 2.02 -13.14 3.61
N ALA A 14 2.78 -12.10 3.26
CA ALA A 14 2.48 -10.72 3.67
C ALA A 14 1.08 -10.28 3.20
N ALA A 15 0.71 -10.57 1.95
CA ALA A 15 -0.62 -10.27 1.42
C ALA A 15 -1.75 -10.97 2.18
N LEU A 16 -1.58 -12.26 2.52
CA LEU A 16 -2.57 -13.01 3.27
C LEU A 16 -2.77 -12.46 4.69
N VAL A 17 -1.66 -12.18 5.39
CA VAL A 17 -1.71 -11.62 6.74
C VAL A 17 -2.36 -10.24 6.72
N VAL A 18 -1.93 -9.34 5.82
CA VAL A 18 -2.51 -7.99 5.72
C VAL A 18 -3.99 -8.05 5.37
N ARG A 19 -4.39 -8.90 4.42
CA ARG A 19 -5.81 -9.12 4.11
C ARG A 19 -6.59 -9.58 5.33
N GLN A 20 -6.07 -10.56 6.07
CA GLN A 20 -6.72 -11.09 7.26
C GLN A 20 -6.97 -9.99 8.29
N TYR A 21 -5.94 -9.20 8.63
CA TYR A 21 -6.09 -8.10 9.60
C TYR A 21 -7.03 -6.99 9.11
N ILE A 22 -7.02 -6.65 7.82
CA ILE A 22 -7.98 -5.66 7.27
C ILE A 22 -9.42 -6.14 7.46
N VAL A 23 -9.69 -7.41 7.17
CA VAL A 23 -11.04 -7.99 7.28
C VAL A 23 -11.46 -8.15 8.74
N GLU A 24 -10.58 -8.69 9.59
CA GLU A 24 -10.89 -8.94 11.00
C GLU A 24 -11.14 -7.65 11.79
N LEU A 25 -10.42 -6.58 11.46
CA LEU A 25 -10.54 -5.30 12.15
C LEU A 25 -11.50 -4.31 11.46
N ASP A 26 -12.16 -4.72 10.38
CA ASP A 26 -12.96 -3.85 9.51
C ASP A 26 -12.21 -2.54 9.15
N ALA A 27 -10.94 -2.69 8.80
CA ALA A 27 -10.03 -1.55 8.67
C ALA A 27 -10.44 -0.68 7.47
N SER A 28 -10.79 0.58 7.74
CA SER A 28 -11.11 1.55 6.69
C SER A 28 -9.87 2.05 5.93
N ALA A 29 -8.69 2.00 6.55
CA ALA A 29 -7.44 2.44 5.94
C ALA A 29 -6.19 1.72 6.49
N VAL A 30 -5.14 1.65 5.66
CA VAL A 30 -3.79 1.19 6.02
C VAL A 30 -2.81 2.33 5.81
N VAL A 31 -2.05 2.68 6.85
CA VAL A 31 -1.04 3.74 6.80
C VAL A 31 0.34 3.12 6.60
N VAL A 32 1.07 3.58 5.59
CA VAL A 32 2.46 3.15 5.33
C VAL A 32 3.40 4.34 5.20
N PRO A 33 4.69 4.22 5.58
CA PRO A 33 5.64 5.34 5.50
C PRO A 33 5.87 5.85 4.08
N GLY A 34 5.88 4.95 3.10
CA GLY A 34 6.11 5.25 1.69
C GLY A 34 5.54 4.15 0.79
N PHE A 35 5.35 4.47 -0.48
CA PHE A 35 4.73 3.55 -1.44
C PHE A 35 5.56 2.27 -1.64
N GLU A 36 6.89 2.37 -1.55
CA GLU A 36 7.82 1.25 -1.65
C GLU A 36 7.58 0.17 -0.59
N HIS A 37 6.99 0.52 0.57
CA HIS A 37 6.65 -0.43 1.63
C HIS A 37 5.37 -1.23 1.31
N ALA A 38 4.53 -0.71 0.41
CA ALA A 38 3.25 -1.29 0.04
C ALA A 38 3.20 -1.79 -1.40
N ASP A 39 4.25 -1.63 -2.21
CA ASP A 39 4.17 -1.89 -3.66
C ASP A 39 3.68 -3.31 -3.98
N SER A 40 4.20 -4.31 -3.27
CA SER A 40 3.79 -5.72 -3.42
C SER A 40 2.38 -6.01 -2.86
N LEU A 41 1.85 -5.14 -2.02
CA LEU A 41 0.58 -5.30 -1.29
C LEU A 41 -0.51 -4.33 -1.76
N ARG A 42 -0.17 -3.38 -2.64
CA ARG A 42 -1.00 -2.22 -2.98
C ARG A 42 -2.38 -2.61 -3.47
N HIS A 43 -2.46 -3.66 -4.29
CA HIS A 43 -3.72 -4.15 -4.85
C HIS A 43 -4.58 -4.79 -3.78
N VAL A 44 -3.99 -5.56 -2.86
CA VAL A 44 -4.71 -6.18 -1.74
C VAL A 44 -5.25 -5.12 -0.80
N VAL A 45 -4.43 -4.12 -0.45
CA VAL A 45 -4.86 -3.03 0.42
C VAL A 45 -5.97 -2.24 -0.25
N THR A 46 -5.74 -1.71 -1.46
CA THR A 46 -6.71 -0.85 -2.14
C THR A 46 -8.03 -1.55 -2.47
N ASP A 47 -8.08 -2.87 -2.65
CA ASP A 47 -9.33 -3.58 -2.87
C ASP A 47 -10.24 -3.59 -1.62
N LEU A 48 -9.62 -3.61 -0.43
CA LEU A 48 -10.30 -3.82 0.85
C LEU A 48 -10.41 -2.55 1.70
N ALA A 49 -9.43 -1.66 1.62
CA ALA A 49 -9.26 -0.46 2.44
C ALA A 49 -8.62 0.70 1.66
N ALA A 50 -8.61 1.91 2.23
CA ALA A 50 -7.81 3.01 1.67
C ALA A 50 -6.31 2.82 2.00
N LEU A 51 -5.40 3.19 1.09
CA LEU A 51 -3.96 3.23 1.36
C LEU A 51 -3.56 4.68 1.64
N ILE A 52 -2.93 4.93 2.78
CA ILE A 52 -2.52 6.28 3.19
C ILE A 52 -1.00 6.30 3.35
N THR A 53 -0.38 7.29 2.73
CA THR A 53 1.02 7.67 2.96
C THR A 53 1.05 9.08 3.56
N PRO A 54 2.16 9.51 4.18
CA PRO A 54 2.29 10.89 4.69
C PRO A 54 2.04 11.97 3.62
N MET A 55 2.24 11.64 2.34
CA MET A 55 2.13 12.59 1.22
C MET A 55 0.84 12.46 0.42
N GLN A 56 0.16 11.31 0.48
CA GLN A 56 -0.99 11.03 -0.37
C GLN A 56 -1.95 9.98 0.21
N ILE A 57 -3.24 10.17 -0.07
CA ILE A 57 -4.32 9.21 0.22
C ILE A 57 -4.78 8.57 -1.09
N TYR A 58 -4.83 7.25 -1.12
CA TYR A 58 -5.41 6.46 -2.19
C TYR A 58 -6.70 5.80 -1.69
N PRO A 59 -7.87 6.16 -2.25
CA PRO A 59 -9.13 5.60 -1.80
C PRO A 59 -9.21 4.10 -2.08
N ARG A 60 -10.08 3.41 -1.35
CA ARG A 60 -10.46 2.04 -1.67
C ARG A 60 -10.96 1.97 -3.13
N GLY A 61 -10.54 0.93 -3.84
CA GLY A 61 -10.81 0.71 -5.26
C GLY A 61 -9.85 1.42 -6.21
N TYR A 62 -8.89 2.21 -5.71
CA TYR A 62 -7.94 2.92 -6.57
C TYR A 62 -7.15 1.96 -7.47
N ARG A 63 -7.23 2.18 -8.78
CA ARG A 63 -6.55 1.37 -9.79
C ARG A 63 -5.28 2.05 -10.25
N TRP A 64 -4.15 1.38 -10.01
CA TRP A 64 -2.84 1.84 -10.43
C TRP A 64 -2.65 1.62 -11.93
N SER A 65 -2.31 2.67 -12.68
CA SER A 65 -2.01 2.54 -14.11
C SER A 65 -0.77 1.65 -14.33
N PRO A 66 -0.77 0.76 -15.33
CA PRO A 66 0.31 -0.20 -15.56
C PRO A 66 1.66 0.43 -15.95
N GLY A 67 1.74 1.75 -16.15
CA GLY A 67 2.97 2.49 -16.48
C GLY A 67 3.77 3.04 -15.28
N GLY A 68 3.49 2.59 -14.06
CA GLY A 68 4.01 3.18 -12.81
C GLY A 68 5.51 3.02 -12.50
N HIS A 69 6.37 2.75 -13.48
CA HIS A 69 7.81 3.04 -13.35
C HIS A 69 8.06 4.43 -13.95
N GLY A 70 7.76 5.50 -13.20
CA GLY A 70 8.19 6.85 -13.58
C GLY A 70 7.10 7.90 -13.79
N ALA A 71 5.93 7.80 -13.16
CA ALA A 71 5.06 8.97 -13.05
C ALA A 71 5.65 9.93 -12.00
N GLU A 72 6.58 10.76 -12.47
CA GLU A 72 6.84 12.13 -12.05
C GLU A 72 5.83 12.68 -11.02
N TRP A 73 6.23 12.74 -9.75
CA TRP A 73 5.53 13.56 -8.75
C TRP A 73 6.22 14.92 -8.67
N SER A 74 6.08 15.69 -9.74
CA SER A 74 6.12 17.15 -9.67
C SER A 74 4.70 17.65 -9.35
N ARG A 75 4.50 18.03 -8.08
CA ARG A 75 3.92 19.29 -7.54
C ARG A 75 2.68 19.93 -8.20
N PRO A 76 1.81 20.66 -7.43
CA PRO A 76 2.15 21.62 -6.36
C PRO A 76 2.22 21.06 -4.95
#